data_AF-A0A3D2B6C2-F1
#
_entry.id   AF-A0A3D2B6C2-F1
#
_cell.length_a   1.000
_cell.length_b   1.000
_cell.length_c   1.000
_cell.angle_alpha   90.00
_cell.angle_beta   90.00
_cell.angle_gamma   90.00
#
_symmetry.space_group_name_H-M   'P 1'
#
loop_
_entity.id
_entity.type
_entity.pdbx_description
1 polymer ?
#
loop_
_entity_poly.entity_id
_entity_poly.type
_entity_poly.pdbx_seq_one_letter_code
_entity_poly.pdbx_strand_id
1 'polypeptide(L)' 'MTIWYSFSPCLRLNGNWLGEAGFSTDTPVTVSVEQRRLVIEPVKGLRVKRRSRRRGRDLYLGMR' A
#
# COMPACT_ATOMS: atom_id res chain seq x y z
N MET A 1 7.12 17.91 -36.17
CA MET A 1 7.34 16.71 -35.35
C MET A 1 6.57 16.92 -34.04
N THR A 2 5.39 16.32 -33.90
CA THR A 2 4.51 16.59 -32.75
C THR A 2 4.91 15.65 -31.62
N ILE A 3 5.47 16.20 -30.56
CA ILE A 3 5.89 15.45 -29.36
C ILE A 3 4.62 15.14 -28.58
N TRP A 4 4.16 13.89 -28.63
CA TRP A 4 3.04 13.43 -27.81
C TRP A 4 3.50 13.33 -26.36
N TYR A 5 3.34 14.43 -25.62
CA TYR A 5 3.52 14.42 -24.16
C TYR A 5 2.29 13.74 -23.55
N SER A 6 2.45 12.51 -23.06
CA SER A 6 1.42 11.84 -22.28
C SER A 6 1.26 12.55 -20.94
N PHE A 7 0.36 13.53 -20.87
CA PHE A 7 0.09 14.28 -19.65
C PHE A 7 -0.81 13.44 -18.74
N SER A 8 -0.21 12.57 -17.95
CA SER A 8 -0.93 11.79 -16.94
C SER A 8 -1.06 12.61 -15.66
N PRO A 9 -2.28 12.94 -15.19
CA PRO A 9 -2.45 13.61 -13.92
C PRO A 9 -1.91 12.70 -12.79
N CYS A 10 -1.12 13.27 -11.90
CA CYS A 10 -0.60 12.57 -10.73
C CYS A 10 -1.03 13.29 -9.45
N LEU A 11 -1.44 12.51 -8.45
CA LEU A 11 -1.73 13.00 -7.10
C LEU A 11 -0.58 12.59 -6.18
N ARG A 12 0.15 13.55 -5.64
CA ARG A 12 1.13 13.30 -4.58
C ARG A 12 0.43 13.47 -3.23
N LEU A 13 0.43 12.41 -2.45
CA LEU A 13 -0.02 12.44 -1.05
C LEU A 13 1.16 12.88 -0.17
N ASN A 14 0.89 13.70 0.83
CA ASN A 14 1.92 14.19 1.73
C ASN A 14 2.15 13.24 2.90
N GLY A 15 3.40 13.15 3.38
CA GLY A 15 3.74 12.42 4.59
C GLY A 15 3.24 10.97 4.60
N ASN A 16 2.56 10.59 5.68
CA ASN A 16 2.04 9.24 5.91
C ASN A 16 0.51 9.14 5.79
N TRP A 17 -0.14 10.02 5.01
CA TRP A 17 -1.62 10.06 4.93
C TRP A 17 -2.26 8.71 4.61
N LEU A 18 -1.66 7.91 3.73
CA LEU A 18 -2.15 6.55 3.46
C LEU A 18 -2.05 5.64 4.68
N GLY A 19 -0.91 5.65 5.38
CA GLY A 19 -0.71 4.86 6.58
C GLY A 19 -1.61 5.31 7.73
N GLU A 20 -1.83 6.62 7.88
CA GLU A 20 -2.78 7.19 8.84
C GLU A 20 -4.22 6.79 8.54
N ALA A 21 -4.59 6.71 7.25
CA ALA A 21 -5.87 6.16 6.80
C ALA A 21 -5.92 4.61 6.85
N GLY A 22 -4.88 3.94 7.33
CA GLY A 22 -4.83 2.48 7.50
C GLY A 22 -4.45 1.69 6.25
N PHE A 23 -4.09 2.35 5.15
CA PHE A 23 -3.61 1.71 3.93
C PHE A 23 -2.12 1.34 4.07
N SER A 24 -1.79 0.08 3.85
CA SER A 24 -0.40 -0.34 3.63
C SER A 24 -0.06 -0.24 2.14
N THR A 25 1.20 0.02 1.81
CA THR A 25 1.68 0.13 0.41
C THR A 25 1.39 -1.11 -0.44
N ASP A 26 1.23 -2.28 0.18
CA ASP A 26 0.94 -3.55 -0.49
C ASP A 26 -0.56 -3.91 -0.50
N THR A 27 -1.43 -2.95 -0.13
CA THR A 27 -2.87 -3.17 -0.08
C THR A 27 -3.50 -2.71 -1.39
N PRO A 28 -4.16 -3.59 -2.16
CA PRO A 28 -4.90 -3.16 -3.33
C PRO A 28 -6.09 -2.31 -2.90
N VAL A 29 -6.33 -1.23 -3.66
CA VAL A 29 -7.40 -0.27 -3.42
C VAL A 29 -8.26 -0.10 -4.67
N THR A 30 -9.53 0.23 -4.47
CA THR A 30 -10.42 0.75 -5.50
C THR A 30 -10.41 2.27 -5.41
N VAL A 31 -10.26 2.94 -6.55
CA VAL A 31 -10.33 4.39 -6.66
C VAL A 31 -11.58 4.76 -7.45
N SER A 32 -12.48 5.53 -6.85
CA SER A 32 -13.70 6.03 -7.47
C SER A 32 -13.77 7.56 -7.40
N VAL A 33 -14.64 8.15 -8.23
CA VAL A 33 -14.93 9.59 -8.21
C VAL A 33 -16.38 9.77 -7.77
N GLU A 34 -16.57 10.49 -6.67
CA GLU A 34 -17.89 10.81 -6.13
C GLU A 34 -18.01 12.32 -5.95
N GLN A 35 -19.06 12.97 -6.46
CA GLN A 35 -19.44 14.37 -6.17
C GLN A 35 -18.26 15.32 -5.83
N ARG A 36 -17.28 15.47 -6.74
CA ARG A 36 -16.07 16.31 -6.62
C ARG A 36 -15.00 15.83 -5.63
N ARG A 37 -15.01 14.55 -5.28
CA ARG A 37 -14.05 13.89 -4.38
C ARG A 37 -13.51 12.65 -5.05
N LEU A 38 -12.24 12.37 -4.80
CA LEU A 38 -11.63 11.09 -5.11
C LEU A 38 -11.75 10.22 -3.86
N VAL A 39 -12.35 9.04 -3.98
CA VAL A 39 -12.52 8.12 -2.86
C VAL A 39 -11.59 6.93 -3.09
N ILE A 40 -10.82 6.59 -2.07
CA ILE A 40 -9.90 5.45 -2.06
C ILE A 40 -10.42 4.48 -1.00
N GLU A 41 -10.77 3.27 -1.42
CA GLU A 41 -11.30 2.23 -0.53
C GLU A 41 -10.49 0.94 -0.65
N PRO A 42 -10.32 0.16 0.43
CA PRO A 42 -9.69 -1.14 0.34
C PRO A 42 -10.58 -2.11 -0.46
N VAL A 43 -9.96 -2.97 -1.27
CA VAL A 43 -10.70 -4.01 -2.01
C VAL A 43 -11.32 -5.00 -1.02
N LYS A 44 -12.66 -5.09 -1.02
CA LYS A 44 -13.40 -6.04 -0.16
C LYS A 44 -13.02 -7.48 -0.52
N GLY A 45 -12.75 -8.29 0.51
CA GLY A 45 -12.47 -9.72 0.37
C GLY A 45 -11.00 -10.09 0.18
N LEU A 46 -10.08 -9.13 0.07
CA LEU A 46 -8.66 -9.42 -0.09
C LEU A 46 -7.98 -9.61 1.28
N ARG A 47 -7.98 -10.85 1.78
CA ARG A 47 -7.19 -11.23 2.96
C ARG A 47 -5.71 -11.23 2.59
N VAL A 48 -5.06 -10.08 2.71
CA VAL A 48 -3.59 -10.00 2.56
C VAL A 48 -2.96 -10.86 3.66
N LYS A 49 -2.37 -11.99 3.26
CA LYS A 49 -1.61 -12.86 4.16
C LYS A 49 -0.36 -12.10 4.59
N ARG A 50 -0.39 -11.47 5.76
CA ARG A 50 0.79 -10.88 6.38
C ARG A 50 1.87 -11.96 6.51
N ARG A 51 3.00 -11.79 5.81
CA ARG A 51 4.18 -12.66 5.98
C ARG A 51 4.70 -12.48 7.41
N SER A 52 4.44 -13.49 8.24
CA SER A 52 5.06 -13.63 9.56
C SER A 52 6.57 -13.80 9.39
N ARG A 53 7.34 -12.73 9.60
CA ARG A 53 8.79 -12.82 9.81
C ARG A 53 9.05 -13.49 11.15
N ARG A 54 9.15 -14.82 11.16
CA ARG A 54 9.71 -15.56 12.30
C ARG A 54 11.20 -15.21 12.39
N ARG A 55 11.56 -14.30 13.32
CA ARG A 55 12.96 -14.12 13.74
C ARG A 55 13.35 -15.37 14.52
N GLY A 56 14.17 -16.22 13.90
CA GLY A 56 14.85 -17.30 14.59
C GLY A 56 15.79 -16.71 15.64
N ARG A 57 15.40 -16.84 16.91
CA ARG A 57 16.28 -16.70 18.07
C ARG A 57 16.24 -18.04 18.79
N ASP A 58 17.04 -19.00 18.33
CA ASP A 58 17.27 -20.22 19.10
C ASP A 58 18.51 -21.00 18.62
N LEU A 59 19.69 -20.38 18.68
CA LEU A 59 20.94 -21.08 18.42
C LEU A 59 22.05 -20.60 19.35
N TYR A 60 21.90 -20.71 20.68
CA TYR A 60 23.02 -20.74 21.63
C TYR A 60 22.56 -21.33 22.98
N LEU A 61 22.09 -22.57 23.02
CA LEU A 61 22.02 -23.33 24.26
C LEU A 61 22.13 -24.83 23.96
N GLY A 62 23.36 -25.34 24.11
CA GLY A 62 23.59 -26.78 24.13
C GLY A 62 24.78 -27.26 23.29
N MET A 63 26.00 -26.87 23.64
CA MET A 63 27.16 -27.74 23.46
C MET A 63 28.01 -27.64 24.73
N ARG A 64 27.67 -28.56 25.64
CA ARG A 64 28.49 -28.98 26.79
C ARG A 64 29.16 -30.29 26.38
#